data_AF-A0A7W0ZQW4-F1
#
_entry.id   AF-A0A7W0ZQW4-F1
#
_cell.length_a   1.000
_cell.length_b   1.000
_cell.length_c   1.000
_cell.angle_alpha   90.00
_cell.angle_beta   90.00
_cell.angle_gamma   90.00
#
_symmetry.space_group_name_H-M   'P 1'
#
loop_
_entity.id
_entity.type
_entity.pdbx_description
1 polymer ?
#
loop_
_entity_poly.entity_id
_entity_poly.type
_entity_poly.pdbx_seq_one_letter_code
_entity_poly.pdbx_strand_id
1 'polypeptide(L)' 'MGNGLSAISYQLSADGGDDRLADDVVLSIEDLWVEYRTPAGPMQAVRGATLEIRTGEAVALIGESGSGKTTL' A
#
# COMPACT_ATOMS: atom_id res chain seq x y z
N MET A 1 -17.15 17.17 -13.28
CA MET A 1 -17.44 15.81 -12.80
C MET A 1 -16.22 14.94 -13.07
N GLY A 2 -15.40 14.67 -12.06
CA GLY A 2 -14.23 13.79 -12.18
C GLY A 2 -14.57 12.41 -11.66
N ASN A 3 -14.70 11.45 -12.57
CA ASN A 3 -14.99 10.04 -12.32
C ASN A 3 -13.75 9.35 -11.73
N GLY A 4 -13.61 9.43 -10.40
CA GLY A 4 -12.59 8.71 -9.62
C GLY A 4 -12.98 7.24 -9.41
N LEU A 5 -12.91 6.46 -10.48
CA LEU A 5 -12.64 5.03 -10.34
C LEU A 5 -11.13 4.89 -10.59
N SER A 6 -10.30 5.08 -9.56
CA SER A 6 -8.95 4.53 -9.63
C SER A 6 -9.12 3.02 -9.57
N ALA A 7 -8.98 2.37 -10.73
CA ALA A 7 -8.78 0.95 -10.81
C ALA A 7 -7.67 0.60 -9.82
N ILE A 8 -7.96 -0.29 -8.86
CA ILE A 8 -6.89 -0.81 -8.02
C ILE A 8 -6.09 -1.77 -8.89
N SER A 9 -5.09 -1.23 -9.58
CA SER A 9 -4.13 -2.02 -10.35
C SER A 9 -3.10 -2.54 -9.36
N TYR A 10 -3.28 -3.78 -8.91
CA TYR A 10 -2.25 -4.50 -8.19
C TYR A 10 -1.30 -5.12 -9.22
N GLN A 11 -0.09 -4.59 -9.39
CA GLN A 11 1.00 -5.33 -10.04
C GLN A 11 1.79 -6.05 -8.95
N LEU A 12 1.44 -7.30 -8.69
CA LEU A 12 2.28 -8.20 -7.92
C LEU A 12 3.38 -8.73 -8.86
N SER A 13 4.52 -8.02 -8.94
CA SER A 13 5.74 -8.63 -9.48
C SER A 13 6.39 -9.42 -8.36
N ALA A 14 6.22 -10.74 -8.39
CA ALA A 14 7.11 -11.68 -7.72
C ALA A 14 8.15 -12.14 -8.73
N ASP A 15 9.00 -11.22 -9.18
CA ASP A 15 10.10 -11.52 -10.10
C ASP A 15 11.34 -11.85 -9.30
N GLY A 16 11.71 -13.13 -9.27
CA GLY A 16 13.07 -13.52 -8.96
C GLY A 16 13.94 -13.32 -10.20
N GLY A 17 14.85 -12.35 -10.18
CA GLY A 17 15.93 -12.29 -11.15
C GLY A 17 16.53 -10.91 -11.47
N ASP A 18 17.64 -10.61 -10.79
CA ASP A 18 18.84 -9.88 -11.21
C ASP A 18 18.80 -8.34 -11.17
N ASP A 19 18.73 -7.83 -9.95
CA ASP A 19 19.52 -6.66 -9.53
C ASP A 19 19.97 -6.93 -8.10
N ARG A 20 21.28 -7.17 -7.88
CA ARG A 20 21.80 -7.81 -6.65
C ARG A 20 21.61 -7.00 -5.35
N LEU A 21 20.89 -5.87 -5.42
CA LEU A 21 20.40 -5.03 -4.33
C LEU A 21 18.86 -4.95 -4.28
N ALA A 22 18.15 -5.19 -5.39
CA ALA A 22 16.68 -5.26 -5.47
C ALA A 22 16.13 -6.69 -5.25
N ASP A 23 16.95 -7.73 -5.44
CA ASP A 23 16.59 -9.15 -5.25
C ASP A 23 16.17 -9.49 -3.80
N ASP A 24 16.35 -8.56 -2.85
CA ASP A 24 15.89 -8.71 -1.48
C ASP A 24 14.60 -7.94 -1.18
N VAL A 25 13.94 -7.25 -2.12
CA VAL A 25 12.65 -6.59 -1.81
C VAL A 25 11.51 -7.61 -1.93
N VAL A 26 10.79 -7.84 -0.82
CA VAL A 26 9.66 -8.79 -0.77
C VAL A 26 8.29 -8.10 -0.80
N LEU A 27 8.24 -6.80 -0.49
CA LEU A 27 7.05 -5.97 -0.63
C LEU A 27 7.47 -4.57 -1.08
N SER A 28 6.86 -4.05 -2.13
CA SER A 28 6.96 -2.65 -2.52
C SER A 28 5.56 -2.09 -2.76
N ILE A 29 5.27 -0.97 -2.11
CA ILE A 29 4.04 -0.19 -2.22
C ILE A 29 4.47 1.23 -2.56
N GLU A 30 3.94 1.77 -3.66
CA GLU A 30 4.18 3.15 -4.09
C GLU A 30 2.86 3.91 -4.15
N ASP A 31 2.82 5.10 -3.54
CA ASP A 31 1.71 6.05 -3.57
C ASP A 31 0.31 5.40 -3.40
N LEU A 32 0.14 4.55 -2.39
CA LEU A 32 -1.12 3.87 -2.13
C LEU A 32 -2.18 4.84 -1.58
N TRP A 33 -3.30 4.93 -2.29
CA TRP A 33 -4.50 5.64 -1.84
C TRP A 33 -5.66 4.65 -1.68
N VAL A 34 -6.31 4.69 -0.52
CA VAL A 34 -7.51 3.86 -0.28
C VAL A 34 -8.64 4.74 0.26
N GLU A 35 -9.79 4.67 -0.38
CA GLU A 35 -11.03 5.34 0.02
C GLU A 35 -12.16 4.32 0.16
N TYR A 36 -12.85 4.36 1.29
CA TYR A 36 -14.07 3.60 1.52
C TYR A 36 -15.30 4.49 1.33
N ARG A 37 -16.31 3.97 0.63
CA ARG A 37 -17.64 4.58 0.64
C ARG A 37 -18.38 4.13 1.90
N THR A 38 -18.64 5.07 2.80
CA THR A 38 -19.44 4.82 4.01
C THR A 38 -20.77 5.57 3.92
N PRO A 39 -21.80 5.18 4.70
CA PRO A 39 -23.05 5.94 4.76
C PRO A 39 -22.88 7.40 5.21
N ALA A 40 -21.80 7.72 5.93
CA ALA A 40 -21.48 9.08 6.38
C ALA A 40 -20.71 9.90 5.32
N GLY A 41 -20.37 9.29 4.18
CA GLY A 41 -19.57 9.89 3.12
C GLY A 41 -18.29 9.09 2.80
N PRO A 42 -17.52 9.54 1.81
CA PRO A 42 -16.23 8.94 1.50
C PRO A 42 -15.27 9.10 2.69
N MET A 43 -14.60 8.01 3.06
CA MET A 43 -13.59 7.97 4.12
C MET A 43 -12.26 7.54 3.53
N GLN A 44 -11.29 8.44 3.55
CA GLN A 44 -9.94 8.15 3.08
C GLN A 44 -9.16 7.42 4.16
N ALA A 45 -8.90 6.13 3.93
CA ALA A 45 -8.25 5.22 4.86
C ALA A 45 -6.72 5.22 4.71
N VAL A 46 -6.20 5.37 3.49
CA VAL A 46 -4.76 5.48 3.21
C VAL A 46 -4.53 6.66 2.26
N ARG A 47 -3.49 7.45 2.51
CA ARG A 47 -3.17 8.70 1.81
C ARG A 47 -1.73 8.69 1.30
N GLY A 48 -1.52 8.22 0.07
CA GLY A 48 -0.21 8.22 -0.59
C GLY A 48 0.87 7.46 0.17
N ALA A 49 0.53 6.28 0.70
CA ALA A 49 1.49 5.49 1.48
C ALA A 49 2.52 4.83 0.55
N THR A 50 3.80 4.98 0.88
CA THR A 50 4.92 4.31 0.20
C THR A 50 5.67 3.48 1.23
N LEU A 51 5.88 2.20 0.95
CA LEU A 51 6.53 1.24 1.84
C LEU A 51 7.32 0.22 1.03
N GLU A 52 8.55 -0.04 1.45
CA GLU A 52 9.40 -1.12 0.95
C GLU A 52 9.75 -2.03 2.13
N ILE A 53 9.66 -3.34 1.95
CA ILE A 53 10.11 -4.33 2.95
C ILE A 53 11.09 -5.27 2.26
N ARG A 54 12.25 -5.48 2.88
CA ARG A 54 13.26 -6.42 2.42
C ARG A 54 13.19 -7.80 3.08
N THR A 55 13.80 -8.79 2.46
CA THR A 55 13.98 -10.14 2.98
C THR A 55 14.66 -10.10 4.33
N GLY A 56 14.05 -10.74 5.33
CA GLY A 56 14.58 -10.77 6.70
C GLY A 56 14.33 -9.50 7.51
N GLU A 57 13.66 -8.49 6.94
CA GLU A 57 13.24 -7.31 7.67
C GLU A 57 11.94 -7.56 8.46
N ALA A 58 11.89 -7.07 9.70
CA ALA A 58 10.69 -7.08 10.52
C ALA A 58 10.17 -5.65 10.69
N VAL A 59 9.03 -5.35 10.10
CA VAL A 59 8.36 -4.04 10.17
C VAL A 59 7.12 -4.13 11.04
N ALA A 60 6.87 -3.11 11.87
CA ALA A 60 5.66 -2.99 12.67
C ALA A 60 4.87 -1.74 12.27
N LEU A 61 3.61 -1.92 11.86
CA LEU A 61 2.67 -0.81 11.67
C LEU A 61 2.06 -0.39 13.01
N ILE A 62 2.37 0.83 13.46
CA ILE A 62 1.89 1.40 14.72
C ILE A 62 1.10 2.69 14.47
N GLY A 63 0.07 2.95 15.27
CA GLY A 63 -0.77 4.14 15.16
C GLY A 63 -2.11 4.00 15.86
N GLU A 64 -2.82 5.10 16.05
CA GLU A 64 -4.13 5.16 16.73
C GLU A 64 -5.21 4.32 16.04
N SER A 65 -6.24 3.89 16.77
CA SER A 65 -7.37 3.16 16.18
C SER A 65 -8.01 4.00 15.06
N GLY A 66 -8.24 3.38 13.90
CA GLY A 66 -8.80 4.08 12.73
C GLY A 66 -7.78 4.78 11.81
N SER A 67 -6.48 4.71 12.09
CA SER A 67 -5.44 5.36 11.25
C SER A 67 -5.16 4.69 9.90
N GLY A 68 -5.92 3.65 9.51
CA GLY A 68 -5.72 2.94 8.24
C GLY A 68 -4.75 1.76 8.26
N LYS A 69 -4.20 1.38 9.42
CA LYS A 69 -3.23 0.26 9.54
C LYS A 69 -3.73 -1.09 9.02
N THR A 70 -5.02 -1.40 9.18
CA THR A 70 -5.62 -2.65 8.69
C THR A 70 -5.89 -2.62 7.19
N THR A 71 -5.81 -1.43 6.59
CA THR A 71 -6.08 -1.19 5.18
C THR A 71 -4.81 -1.18 4.32
N LEU A 72 -3.66 -0.81 4.92
CA LEU A 72 -2.33 -0.87 4.32
C LEU A 72 -1.79 -2.30 4.40
#